data_AF-A0A9D9VT45-F1
#
_entry.id   AF-A0A9D9VT45-F1
#
_cell.length_a   1.000
_cell.length_b   1.000
_cell.length_c   1.000
_cell.angle_alpha   90.00
_cell.angle_beta   90.00
_cell.angle_gamma   90.00
#
_symmetry.space_group_name_H-M   'P 1'
#
loop_
_entity.id
_entity.type
_entity.pdbx_description
1 polymer ?
#
loop_
_entity_poly.entity_id
_entity_poly.type
_entity_poly.pdbx_seq_one_letter_code
_entity_poly.pdbx_strand_id
1 'polypeptide(L)'
;MQTPISYKDAGVDIDAGDALVERIKPLAKKTMREGVLASIGGFGALFEVPKRYQEPVLVSGTDGVGTKLKLAFEWNMHDTVGIDLVAMSVNDVLVQGAEPLFFLDYFACGKLDVDTAAAVVGGVAKGCELSGCALIGGETAEMPGMYPAGEYDLAGFAVGAVEKSKILNGQNLQAGDVVLGLASHGVHSNGFSLVRKCIERAAGKLPATLDGMPFKEAIMRPTRLYVKTVLAALAQHPATENSGIKALAHITGGGLLENIPRVLPQGLAAHLQAGSWPQSELFAWLQSTAGIDAVEMNRTFNNGIGMVVVTSAACADAVVATLQQQGETVYRIGTIAPRGEGAAVVVAE
;
A
#
# COMPACT_ATOMS: atom_id res chain seq x y z
N MET A 1 32.26 38.01 -23.70
CA MET A 1 30.93 37.45 -24.06
C MET A 1 30.56 36.45 -22.98
N GLN A 2 29.34 36.48 -22.45
CA GLN A 2 28.90 35.48 -21.48
C GLN A 2 28.69 34.14 -22.20
N THR A 3 29.21 33.05 -21.62
CA THR A 3 28.97 31.70 -22.13
C THR A 3 27.47 31.39 -22.04
N PRO A 4 26.82 30.96 -23.14
CA PRO A 4 25.42 30.56 -23.08
C PRO A 4 25.25 29.35 -22.17
N ILE A 5 24.20 29.38 -21.35
CA ILE A 5 23.82 28.31 -20.43
C ILE A 5 22.74 27.48 -21.12
N SER A 6 22.96 26.18 -21.28
CA SER A 6 21.99 25.22 -21.81
C SER A 6 21.09 24.66 -20.70
N TYR A 7 20.00 24.00 -21.09
CA TYR A 7 19.14 23.29 -20.14
C TYR A 7 19.89 22.15 -19.41
N LYS A 8 20.86 21.55 -20.10
CA LYS A 8 21.81 20.59 -19.51
C LYS A 8 22.75 21.23 -18.50
N ASP A 9 23.19 22.47 -18.74
CA ASP A 9 24.00 23.24 -17.77
C ASP A 9 23.19 23.66 -16.54
N ALA A 10 21.85 23.77 -16.68
CA ALA A 10 20.92 23.90 -15.56
C ALA A 10 20.65 22.57 -14.84
N GLY A 11 21.28 21.47 -15.30
CA GLY A 11 21.23 20.15 -14.70
C GLY A 11 20.04 19.30 -15.12
N VAL A 12 19.45 19.55 -16.30
CA VAL A 12 18.38 18.72 -16.88
C VAL A 12 18.86 18.02 -18.16
N ASP A 13 18.94 16.68 -18.13
CA ASP A 13 19.44 15.86 -19.23
C ASP A 13 18.31 15.15 -19.99
N ILE A 14 17.88 15.75 -21.10
CA ILE A 14 16.81 15.21 -21.97
C ILE A 14 17.20 13.83 -22.54
N ASP A 15 18.48 13.63 -22.89
CA ASP A 15 18.96 12.36 -23.43
C ASP A 15 18.84 11.22 -22.41
N ALA A 16 19.05 11.53 -21.12
CA ALA A 16 18.88 10.57 -20.03
C ALA A 16 17.39 10.21 -19.81
N GLY A 17 16.51 11.19 -19.98
CA GLY A 17 15.06 10.98 -20.01
C GLY A 17 14.65 10.00 -21.12
N ASP A 18 15.08 10.24 -22.36
CA ASP A 18 14.77 9.37 -23.50
C ASP A 18 15.33 7.94 -23.30
N ALA A 19 16.55 7.82 -22.76
CA ALA A 19 17.14 6.53 -22.44
C ALA A 19 16.35 5.76 -21.36
N LEU A 20 15.82 6.46 -20.35
CA LEU A 20 14.93 5.86 -19.35
C LEU A 20 13.65 5.34 -20.00
N VAL A 21 13.01 6.14 -20.86
CA VAL A 21 11.78 5.75 -21.57
C VAL A 21 11.98 4.43 -22.33
N GLU A 22 13.07 4.28 -23.09
CA GLU A 22 13.37 3.04 -23.82
C GLU A 22 13.54 1.83 -22.90
N ARG A 23 14.10 2.01 -21.71
CA ARG A 23 14.27 0.92 -20.72
C ARG A 23 12.97 0.50 -20.06
N ILE A 24 12.05 1.45 -19.81
CA ILE A 24 10.81 1.17 -19.07
C ILE A 24 9.66 0.72 -19.97
N LYS A 25 9.68 1.07 -21.27
CA LYS A 25 8.72 0.59 -22.28
C LYS A 25 8.39 -0.91 -22.20
N PRO A 26 9.39 -1.84 -22.16
CA PRO A 26 9.09 -3.27 -22.05
C PRO A 26 8.51 -3.66 -20.69
N LEU A 27 8.80 -2.92 -19.62
CA LEU A 27 8.26 -3.18 -18.27
C LEU A 27 6.78 -2.81 -18.23
N ALA A 28 6.42 -1.61 -18.69
CA ALA A 28 5.04 -1.18 -18.79
C ALA A 28 4.22 -2.10 -19.72
N LYS A 29 4.80 -2.54 -20.84
CA LYS A 29 4.15 -3.48 -21.78
C LYS A 29 3.69 -4.79 -21.11
N LYS A 30 4.42 -5.29 -20.10
CA LYS A 30 4.04 -6.50 -19.36
C LYS A 30 2.79 -6.30 -18.48
N THR A 31 2.46 -5.07 -18.14
CA THR A 31 1.30 -4.72 -17.32
C THR A 31 0.02 -4.49 -18.13
N MET A 32 0.11 -4.54 -19.47
CA MET A 32 -1.02 -4.27 -20.35
C MET A 32 -2.17 -5.22 -20.07
N ARG A 33 -3.38 -4.68 -20.10
CA ARG A 33 -4.62 -5.40 -19.85
C ARG A 33 -5.74 -4.89 -20.76
N GLU A 34 -6.84 -5.63 -20.78
CA GLU A 34 -8.09 -5.17 -21.39
C GLU A 34 -8.46 -3.76 -20.87
N GLY A 35 -8.79 -2.86 -21.79
CA GLY A 35 -9.11 -1.46 -21.53
C GLY A 35 -8.03 -0.48 -21.97
N VAL A 36 -6.75 -0.88 -22.05
CA VAL A 36 -5.69 0.05 -22.51
C VAL A 36 -5.81 0.30 -24.01
N LEU A 37 -6.02 1.56 -24.42
CA LEU A 37 -6.20 1.95 -25.83
C LEU A 37 -4.92 2.52 -26.48
N ALA A 38 -3.99 3.04 -25.68
CA ALA A 38 -2.73 3.62 -26.15
C ALA A 38 -1.58 3.30 -25.19
N SER A 39 -0.38 3.11 -25.73
CA SER A 39 0.84 2.85 -24.96
C SER A 39 1.55 4.13 -24.51
N ILE A 40 2.56 3.96 -23.65
CA ILE A 40 3.48 5.01 -23.22
C ILE A 40 4.12 5.76 -24.41
N GLY A 41 4.23 7.08 -24.29
CA GLY A 41 4.88 7.98 -25.25
C GLY A 41 3.94 8.96 -25.97
N GLY A 42 2.63 8.87 -25.75
CA GLY A 42 1.66 9.88 -26.18
C GLY A 42 1.42 10.97 -25.13
N PHE A 43 0.71 12.05 -25.50
CA PHE A 43 0.35 13.16 -24.60
C PHE A 43 -0.54 12.75 -23.41
N GLY A 44 -1.21 11.60 -23.51
CA GLY A 44 -2.06 11.08 -22.46
C GLY A 44 -2.36 9.61 -22.71
N ALA A 45 -2.43 8.84 -21.63
CA ALA A 45 -2.85 7.47 -21.69
C ALA A 45 -4.38 7.38 -21.72
N LEU A 46 -4.90 6.42 -22.50
CA LEU A 46 -6.34 6.22 -22.67
C LEU A 46 -6.73 4.83 -22.16
N PHE A 47 -7.77 4.78 -21.33
CA PHE A 47 -8.30 3.54 -20.77
C PHE A 47 -9.83 3.48 -20.97
N GLU A 48 -10.32 2.47 -21.69
CA GLU A 48 -11.74 2.16 -21.81
C GLU A 48 -12.22 1.44 -20.54
N VAL A 49 -13.25 1.98 -19.90
CA VAL A 49 -13.88 1.33 -18.74
C VAL A 49 -14.48 -0.02 -19.18
N PRO A 50 -14.16 -1.14 -18.50
CA PRO A 50 -14.59 -2.45 -18.96
C PRO A 50 -16.11 -2.59 -19.02
N LYS A 51 -16.62 -3.16 -20.12
CA LYS A 51 -18.07 -3.29 -20.39
C LYS A 51 -18.84 -4.20 -19.42
N ARG A 52 -18.13 -4.93 -18.55
CA ARG A 52 -18.73 -5.75 -17.49
C ARG A 52 -19.36 -4.91 -16.37
N TYR A 53 -18.97 -3.64 -16.25
CA TYR A 53 -19.58 -2.71 -15.29
C TYR A 53 -20.86 -2.11 -15.88
N GLN A 54 -21.97 -2.22 -15.16
CA GLN A 54 -23.25 -1.62 -15.56
C GLN A 54 -23.36 -0.17 -15.07
N GLU A 55 -22.94 0.09 -13.83
CA GLU A 55 -22.94 1.41 -13.20
C GLU A 55 -21.54 1.74 -12.68
N PRO A 56 -20.53 1.90 -13.57
CA PRO A 56 -19.16 2.09 -13.15
C PRO A 56 -18.99 3.40 -12.36
N VAL A 57 -18.44 3.28 -11.16
CA VAL A 57 -17.91 4.39 -10.38
C VAL A 57 -16.40 4.28 -10.36
N LEU A 58 -15.72 5.36 -10.76
CA LEU A 58 -14.27 5.43 -10.70
C LEU A 58 -13.83 5.84 -9.30
N VAL A 59 -12.87 5.10 -8.76
CA VAL A 59 -12.25 5.34 -7.47
C VAL A 59 -10.79 5.65 -7.72
N SER A 60 -10.33 6.83 -7.31
CA SER A 60 -8.92 7.22 -7.45
C SER A 60 -8.25 7.30 -6.09
N GLY A 61 -6.97 6.97 -6.06
CA GLY A 61 -6.10 7.10 -4.90
C GLY A 61 -4.75 7.66 -5.33
N THR A 62 -4.14 8.47 -4.48
CA THR A 62 -2.77 8.97 -4.66
C THR A 62 -1.99 8.75 -3.38
N ASP A 63 -0.77 8.24 -3.50
CA ASP A 63 0.11 8.04 -2.35
C ASP A 63 1.59 8.09 -2.75
N GLY A 64 2.47 8.20 -1.75
CA GLY A 64 3.90 8.10 -1.89
C GLY A 64 4.48 6.95 -1.07
N VAL A 65 5.80 6.74 -1.20
CA VAL A 65 6.51 5.72 -0.39
C VAL A 65 6.85 6.27 1.01
N GLY A 66 7.06 7.58 1.12
CA GLY A 66 7.41 8.25 2.37
C GLY A 66 8.86 7.97 2.83
N THR A 67 9.10 8.05 4.14
CA THR A 67 10.47 8.04 4.69
C THR A 67 11.20 6.70 4.59
N LYS A 68 10.55 5.65 4.08
CA LYS A 68 11.21 4.40 3.66
C LYS A 68 12.27 4.64 2.57
N LEU A 69 12.07 5.66 1.73
CA LEU A 69 13.02 6.04 0.69
C LEU A 69 14.41 6.39 1.25
N LYS A 70 14.50 6.96 2.46
CA LYS A 70 15.81 7.26 3.08
C LYS A 70 16.64 5.99 3.29
N LEU A 71 16.02 4.89 3.72
CA LEU A 71 16.72 3.61 3.87
C LEU A 71 17.04 2.98 2.51
N ALA A 72 16.17 3.15 1.50
CA ALA A 72 16.47 2.71 0.14
C ALA A 72 17.74 3.40 -0.41
N PHE A 73 17.93 4.70 -0.17
CA PHE A 73 19.14 5.41 -0.55
C PHE A 73 20.36 4.93 0.26
N GLU A 74 20.23 4.89 1.59
CA GLU A 74 21.32 4.51 2.49
C GLU A 74 21.82 3.08 2.24
N TRP A 75 20.95 2.17 1.80
CA TRP A 75 21.28 0.76 1.57
C TRP A 75 21.34 0.36 0.10
N ASN A 76 21.14 1.30 -0.84
CA ASN A 76 21.11 1.05 -2.27
C ASN A 76 20.10 -0.06 -2.67
N MET A 77 18.88 0.02 -2.11
CA MET A 77 17.78 -0.95 -2.28
C MET A 77 16.57 -0.30 -2.96
N HIS A 78 16.61 -0.18 -4.29
CA HIS A 78 15.66 0.62 -5.07
C HIS A 78 14.62 -0.22 -5.84
N ASP A 79 14.86 -1.51 -6.00
CA ASP A 79 14.09 -2.43 -6.85
C ASP A 79 12.71 -2.79 -6.29
N THR A 80 12.49 -2.64 -4.98
CA THR A 80 11.21 -2.96 -4.33
C THR A 80 10.36 -1.75 -3.94
N VAL A 81 10.93 -0.54 -3.86
CA VAL A 81 10.15 0.65 -3.42
C VAL A 81 9.05 1.05 -4.41
N GLY A 82 9.19 0.67 -5.68
CA GLY A 82 8.10 0.82 -6.65
C GLY A 82 6.90 -0.10 -6.35
N ILE A 83 7.12 -1.27 -5.74
CA ILE A 83 6.03 -2.14 -5.28
C ILE A 83 5.32 -1.49 -4.09
N ASP A 84 6.07 -0.89 -3.16
CA ASP A 84 5.49 -0.12 -2.05
C ASP A 84 4.61 1.01 -2.57
N LEU A 85 5.10 1.79 -3.54
CA LEU A 85 4.35 2.89 -4.16
C LEU A 85 3.00 2.43 -4.70
N VAL A 86 3.00 1.34 -5.49
CA VAL A 86 1.75 0.80 -6.04
C VAL A 86 0.85 0.29 -4.93
N ALA A 87 1.39 -0.48 -3.99
CA ALA A 87 0.61 -1.12 -2.94
C ALA A 87 -0.11 -0.12 -2.04
N MET A 88 0.53 1.01 -1.73
CA MET A 88 -0.10 2.08 -0.95
C MET A 88 -1.36 2.59 -1.64
N SER A 89 -1.29 2.95 -2.93
CA SER A 89 -2.47 3.51 -3.62
C SER A 89 -3.51 2.45 -3.99
N VAL A 90 -3.11 1.24 -4.44
CA VAL A 90 -4.10 0.24 -4.90
C VAL A 90 -4.84 -0.43 -3.74
N ASN A 91 -4.20 -0.60 -2.57
CA ASN A 91 -4.89 -1.12 -1.39
C ASN A 91 -5.90 -0.10 -0.85
N ASP A 92 -5.65 1.21 -1.00
CA ASP A 92 -6.61 2.25 -0.64
C ASP A 92 -7.81 2.28 -1.60
N VAL A 93 -7.58 2.13 -2.91
CA VAL A 93 -8.68 2.00 -3.89
C VAL A 93 -9.52 0.73 -3.60
N LEU A 94 -8.86 -0.36 -3.21
CA LEU A 94 -9.49 -1.63 -2.91
C LEU A 94 -10.47 -1.57 -1.75
N VAL A 95 -10.26 -0.71 -0.74
CA VAL A 95 -11.13 -0.70 0.45
C VAL A 95 -12.57 -0.28 0.16
N GLN A 96 -12.84 0.40 -0.97
CA GLN A 96 -14.20 0.67 -1.45
C GLN A 96 -14.79 -0.49 -2.27
N GLY A 97 -14.09 -1.62 -2.38
CA GLY A 97 -14.45 -2.76 -3.23
C GLY A 97 -14.08 -2.58 -4.70
N ALA A 98 -13.26 -1.58 -5.04
CA ALA A 98 -12.90 -1.28 -6.42
C ALA A 98 -11.76 -2.17 -6.92
N GLU A 99 -11.86 -2.54 -8.20
CA GLU A 99 -10.79 -3.21 -8.93
C GLU A 99 -9.85 -2.16 -9.54
N PRO A 100 -8.56 -2.14 -9.19
CA PRO A 100 -7.58 -1.27 -9.84
C PRO A 100 -7.48 -1.54 -11.34
N LEU A 101 -7.66 -0.51 -12.16
CA LEU A 101 -7.62 -0.59 -13.62
C LEU A 101 -6.25 -0.17 -14.14
N PHE A 102 -5.79 1.01 -13.75
CA PHE A 102 -4.52 1.56 -14.21
C PHE A 102 -3.81 2.37 -13.13
N PHE A 103 -2.52 2.60 -13.37
CA PHE A 103 -1.60 3.31 -12.51
C PHE A 103 -0.80 4.32 -13.31
N LEU A 104 -0.50 5.45 -12.70
CA LEU A 104 0.51 6.41 -13.16
C LEU A 104 1.51 6.68 -12.06
N ASP A 105 2.75 7.00 -12.43
CA ASP A 105 3.79 7.38 -11.49
C ASP A 105 4.41 8.75 -11.82
N TYR A 106 4.92 9.42 -10.79
CA TYR A 106 5.72 10.63 -10.90
C TYR A 106 7.02 10.43 -10.13
N PHE A 107 8.13 10.46 -10.85
CA PHE A 107 9.49 10.31 -10.33
C PHE A 107 10.19 11.66 -10.34
N ALA A 108 10.50 12.21 -9.16
CA ALA A 108 11.26 13.45 -9.02
C ALA A 108 12.64 13.16 -8.45
N CYS A 109 13.70 13.76 -8.97
CA CYS A 109 15.06 13.55 -8.43
C CYS A 109 15.94 14.79 -8.56
N GLY A 110 17.03 14.83 -7.80
CA GLY A 110 18.01 15.93 -7.91
C GLY A 110 18.87 15.83 -9.15
N LYS A 111 19.31 14.60 -9.45
CA LYS A 111 20.01 14.22 -10.68
C LYS A 111 19.54 12.83 -11.10
N LEU A 112 19.20 12.67 -12.37
CA LEU A 112 18.69 11.42 -12.91
C LEU A 112 19.81 10.39 -13.04
N ASP A 113 19.68 9.31 -12.28
CA ASP A 113 20.43 8.08 -12.48
C ASP A 113 19.53 7.06 -13.17
N VAL A 114 19.85 6.74 -14.43
CA VAL A 114 18.97 5.93 -15.30
C VAL A 114 18.84 4.49 -14.78
N ASP A 115 19.88 3.93 -14.16
CA ASP A 115 19.85 2.56 -13.63
C ASP A 115 18.94 2.48 -12.40
N THR A 116 19.06 3.45 -11.50
CA THR A 116 18.22 3.58 -10.29
C THR A 116 16.76 3.82 -10.67
N ALA A 117 16.49 4.79 -11.56
CA ALA A 117 15.13 5.08 -12.02
C ALA A 117 14.50 3.86 -12.71
N ALA A 118 15.26 3.14 -13.55
CA ALA A 118 14.77 1.92 -14.19
C ALA A 118 14.47 0.80 -13.17
N ALA A 119 15.28 0.66 -12.09
CA ALA A 119 15.01 -0.28 -11.02
C ALA A 119 13.70 0.05 -10.27
N VAL A 120 13.50 1.33 -9.93
CA VAL A 120 12.27 1.81 -9.27
C VAL A 120 11.04 1.57 -10.15
N VAL A 121 11.07 2.01 -11.42
CA VAL A 121 9.95 1.82 -12.35
C VAL A 121 9.72 0.33 -12.63
N GLY A 122 10.77 -0.50 -12.60
CA GLY A 122 10.62 -1.96 -12.63
C GLY A 122 9.83 -2.50 -11.44
N GLY A 123 10.07 -1.98 -10.24
CA GLY A 123 9.25 -2.23 -9.06
C GLY A 123 7.80 -1.79 -9.24
N VAL A 124 7.55 -0.59 -9.80
CA VAL A 124 6.20 -0.08 -10.09
C VAL A 124 5.47 -1.00 -11.07
N ALA A 125 6.10 -1.35 -12.19
CA ALA A 125 5.53 -2.27 -13.17
C ALA A 125 5.23 -3.64 -12.54
N LYS A 126 6.12 -4.16 -11.67
CA LYS A 126 5.88 -5.41 -10.96
C LYS A 126 4.71 -5.31 -9.99
N GLY A 127 4.60 -4.22 -9.24
CA GLY A 127 3.46 -3.94 -8.37
C GLY A 127 2.14 -3.91 -9.15
N CYS A 128 2.14 -3.29 -10.33
CA CYS A 128 0.97 -3.24 -11.23
C CYS A 128 0.57 -4.64 -11.70
N GLU A 129 1.52 -5.46 -12.18
CA GLU A 129 1.28 -6.85 -12.59
C GLU A 129 0.69 -7.70 -11.45
N LEU A 130 1.26 -7.57 -10.25
CA LEU A 130 0.80 -8.28 -9.06
C LEU A 130 -0.61 -7.83 -8.64
N SER A 131 -0.96 -6.56 -8.87
CA SER A 131 -2.28 -5.99 -8.58
C SER A 131 -3.31 -6.21 -9.67
N GLY A 132 -2.87 -6.53 -10.89
CA GLY A 132 -3.73 -6.66 -12.06
C GLY A 132 -4.11 -5.33 -12.73
N CYS A 133 -3.43 -4.22 -12.43
CA CYS A 133 -3.61 -2.95 -13.13
C CYS A 133 -2.50 -2.71 -14.17
N ALA A 134 -2.73 -1.81 -15.13
CA ALA A 134 -1.72 -1.41 -16.10
C ALA A 134 -0.99 -0.15 -15.67
N LEU A 135 0.34 -0.15 -15.80
CA LEU A 135 1.14 1.08 -15.81
C LEU A 135 1.01 1.73 -17.18
N ILE A 136 0.20 2.79 -17.27
CA ILE A 136 -0.18 3.38 -18.56
C ILE A 136 0.50 4.71 -18.86
N GLY A 137 1.12 5.34 -17.87
CA GLY A 137 1.83 6.60 -18.04
C GLY A 137 2.59 6.99 -16.79
N GLY A 138 3.44 7.99 -16.91
CA GLY A 138 4.18 8.56 -15.79
C GLY A 138 5.03 9.72 -16.26
N GLU A 139 5.72 10.36 -15.33
CA GLU A 139 6.58 11.52 -15.61
C GLU A 139 7.87 11.44 -14.79
N THR A 140 8.99 11.88 -15.38
CA THR A 140 10.31 11.93 -14.73
C THR A 140 10.83 13.37 -14.74
N ALA A 141 11.00 13.94 -13.56
CA ALA A 141 11.45 15.32 -13.37
C ALA A 141 12.83 15.37 -12.70
N GLU A 142 13.82 15.90 -13.41
CA GLU A 142 15.12 16.26 -12.86
C GLU A 142 15.08 17.71 -12.35
N MET A 143 15.23 17.89 -11.04
CA MET A 143 15.06 19.17 -10.34
C MET A 143 16.26 19.46 -9.43
N PRO A 144 17.43 19.75 -10.03
CA PRO A 144 18.63 20.10 -9.28
C PRO A 144 18.39 21.35 -8.43
N GLY A 145 18.84 21.30 -7.17
CA GLY A 145 18.63 22.37 -6.20
C GLY A 145 17.31 22.28 -5.41
N MET A 146 16.34 21.46 -5.86
CA MET A 146 15.19 21.07 -5.03
C MET A 146 15.47 19.79 -4.25
N TYR A 147 16.05 18.78 -4.91
CA TYR A 147 16.42 17.51 -4.31
C TYR A 147 17.94 17.35 -4.23
N PRO A 148 18.49 16.76 -3.15
CA PRO A 148 19.89 16.37 -3.11
C PRO A 148 20.24 15.36 -4.22
N ALA A 149 21.50 15.37 -4.65
CA ALA A 149 21.99 14.37 -5.60
C ALA A 149 21.88 12.96 -4.99
N GLY A 150 21.39 12.00 -5.79
CA GLY A 150 21.17 10.61 -5.35
C GLY A 150 19.87 10.39 -4.58
N GLU A 151 19.09 11.44 -4.30
CA GLU A 151 17.75 11.31 -3.72
C GLU A 151 16.67 11.53 -4.77
N TYR A 152 15.56 10.79 -4.61
CA TYR A 152 14.37 10.92 -5.42
C TYR A 152 13.11 10.86 -4.55
N ASP A 153 11.99 11.33 -5.08
CA ASP A 153 10.67 11.17 -4.47
C ASP A 153 9.71 10.55 -5.50
N LEU A 154 8.72 9.83 -4.99
CA LEU A 154 7.78 9.05 -5.78
C LEU A 154 6.35 9.40 -5.38
N ALA A 155 5.53 9.73 -6.37
CA ALA A 155 4.08 9.76 -6.23
C ALA A 155 3.44 8.78 -7.20
N GLY A 156 2.41 8.09 -6.73
CA GLY A 156 1.70 7.05 -7.45
C GLY A 156 0.21 7.36 -7.48
N PHE A 157 -0.42 7.07 -8.61
CA PHE A 157 -1.81 7.41 -8.87
C PHE A 157 -2.53 6.17 -9.38
N ALA A 158 -3.39 5.59 -8.55
CA ALA A 158 -4.22 4.45 -8.93
C ALA A 158 -5.62 4.93 -9.30
N VAL A 159 -6.19 4.33 -10.34
CA VAL A 159 -7.62 4.45 -10.66
C VAL A 159 -8.20 3.05 -10.79
N GLY A 160 -9.26 2.79 -10.03
CA GLY A 160 -10.06 1.58 -10.08
C GLY A 160 -11.51 1.84 -10.44
N ALA A 161 -12.26 0.76 -10.65
CA ALA A 161 -13.69 0.81 -10.89
C ALA A 161 -14.44 -0.18 -10.00
N VAL A 162 -15.64 0.24 -9.58
CA VAL A 162 -16.57 -0.56 -8.79
C VAL A 162 -17.98 -0.35 -9.34
N GLU A 163 -18.83 -1.37 -9.23
CA GLU A 163 -20.27 -1.17 -9.44
C GLU A 163 -20.81 -0.27 -8.32
N LYS A 164 -21.59 0.75 -8.69
CA LYS A 164 -22.19 1.67 -7.71
C LYS A 164 -22.92 0.95 -6.57
N SER A 165 -23.62 -0.13 -6.89
CA SER A 165 -24.37 -0.97 -5.93
C SER A 165 -23.49 -1.85 -5.01
N LYS A 166 -22.19 -1.98 -5.31
CA LYS A 166 -21.23 -2.82 -4.57
C LYS A 166 -20.20 -2.01 -3.78
N ILE A 167 -20.32 -0.69 -3.75
CA ILE A 167 -19.41 0.18 -2.99
C ILE A 167 -19.48 -0.20 -1.51
N LEU A 168 -18.32 -0.51 -0.94
CA LEU A 168 -18.19 -0.68 0.50
C LEU A 168 -18.02 0.68 1.17
N ASN A 169 -18.94 1.02 2.06
CA ASN A 169 -18.93 2.28 2.80
C ASN A 169 -19.14 2.09 4.32
N GLY A 170 -19.18 0.84 4.79
CA GLY A 170 -19.34 0.49 6.20
C GLY A 170 -20.75 0.69 6.78
N GLN A 171 -21.71 1.25 6.04
CA GLN A 171 -23.04 1.59 6.58
C GLN A 171 -23.85 0.38 7.07
N ASN A 172 -23.59 -0.81 6.52
CA ASN A 172 -24.28 -2.05 6.90
C ASN A 172 -23.58 -2.81 8.06
N LEU A 173 -22.57 -2.20 8.68
CA LEU A 173 -21.95 -2.76 9.88
C LEU A 173 -22.93 -2.73 11.06
N GLN A 174 -22.86 -3.78 11.87
CA GLN A 174 -23.67 -3.93 13.07
C GLN A 174 -22.88 -4.61 14.19
N ALA A 175 -23.38 -4.47 15.42
CA ALA A 175 -22.82 -5.20 16.55
C ALA A 175 -22.86 -6.72 16.30
N GLY A 176 -21.76 -7.40 16.63
CA GLY A 176 -21.58 -8.84 16.40
C GLY A 176 -20.94 -9.19 15.06
N ASP A 177 -20.76 -8.23 14.14
CA ASP A 177 -19.92 -8.47 12.95
C ASP A 177 -18.48 -8.79 13.39
N VAL A 178 -17.83 -9.71 12.66
CA VAL A 178 -16.50 -10.22 12.98
C VAL A 178 -15.43 -9.38 12.26
N VAL A 179 -14.38 -9.04 13.00
CA VAL A 179 -13.21 -8.32 12.48
C VAL A 179 -12.11 -9.34 12.22
N LEU A 180 -11.70 -9.45 10.95
CA LEU A 180 -10.59 -10.27 10.50
C LEU A 180 -9.39 -9.36 10.17
N GLY A 181 -8.18 -9.83 10.45
CA GLY A 181 -6.93 -9.17 10.07
C GLY A 181 -6.13 -10.02 9.10
N LEU A 182 -5.69 -9.42 7.99
CA LEU A 182 -4.77 -10.03 7.04
C LEU A 182 -3.32 -9.65 7.39
N ALA A 183 -2.44 -10.64 7.44
CA ALA A 183 -1.07 -10.45 7.86
C ALA A 183 -0.31 -9.47 6.93
N SER A 184 0.43 -8.54 7.51
CA SER A 184 1.38 -7.68 6.79
C SER A 184 2.69 -8.43 6.50
N HIS A 185 3.51 -7.86 5.62
CA HIS A 185 4.88 -8.34 5.39
C HIS A 185 5.90 -7.73 6.37
N GLY A 186 5.45 -6.87 7.29
CA GLY A 186 6.28 -6.02 8.14
C GLY A 186 5.63 -4.65 8.29
N VAL A 187 6.42 -3.59 8.50
CA VAL A 187 5.91 -2.21 8.66
C VAL A 187 5.31 -1.58 7.39
N HIS A 188 5.39 -2.28 6.25
CA HIS A 188 4.93 -1.80 4.94
C HIS A 188 5.67 -0.53 4.50
N SER A 189 4.96 0.59 4.30
CA SER A 189 5.54 1.89 3.93
C SER A 189 5.29 2.98 4.98
N ASN A 190 4.88 2.61 6.20
CA ASN A 190 4.53 3.55 7.27
C ASN A 190 5.42 3.39 8.50
N GLY A 191 5.55 4.46 9.30
CA GLY A 191 6.35 4.44 10.53
C GLY A 191 7.87 4.47 10.34
N PHE A 192 8.37 4.61 9.11
CA PHE A 192 9.80 4.55 8.81
C PHE A 192 10.64 5.64 9.48
N SER A 193 10.05 6.79 9.84
CA SER A 193 10.71 7.80 10.65
C SER A 193 11.09 7.26 12.04
N LEU A 194 10.22 6.45 12.65
CA LEU A 194 10.50 5.80 13.93
C LEU A 194 11.42 4.57 13.74
N VAL A 195 11.25 3.80 12.66
CA VAL A 195 12.16 2.69 12.32
C VAL A 195 13.61 3.19 12.21
N ARG A 196 13.85 4.28 11.50
CA ARG A 196 15.19 4.89 11.38
C ARG A 196 15.75 5.31 12.73
N LYS A 197 14.95 5.96 13.58
CA LYS A 197 15.36 6.27 14.96
C LYS A 197 15.69 5.03 15.79
N CYS A 198 14.99 3.91 15.58
CA CYS A 198 15.33 2.64 16.25
C CYS A 198 16.67 2.09 15.76
N ILE A 199 16.93 2.15 14.46
CA ILE A 199 18.22 1.75 13.87
C ILE A 199 19.37 2.60 14.44
N GLU A 200 19.19 3.92 14.51
CA GLU A 200 20.14 4.84 15.12
C GLU A 200 20.37 4.53 16.61
N ARG A 201 19.29 4.35 17.37
CA ARG A 201 19.33 4.05 18.81
C ARG A 201 19.98 2.70 19.12
N ALA A 202 19.86 1.72 18.23
CA ALA A 202 20.53 0.44 18.35
C ALA A 202 22.07 0.57 18.25
N ALA A 203 22.60 1.69 17.75
CA ALA A 203 24.02 2.03 17.72
C ALA A 203 24.91 0.89 17.17
N GLY A 204 24.47 0.30 16.05
CA GLY A 204 25.16 -0.82 15.38
C GLY A 204 24.89 -2.20 15.97
N LYS A 205 24.17 -2.31 17.09
CA LYS A 205 23.72 -3.60 17.67
C LYS A 205 22.42 -4.06 17.03
N LEU A 206 22.39 -4.11 15.70
CA LEU A 206 21.23 -4.57 14.95
C LEU A 206 21.13 -6.11 15.05
N PRO A 207 19.93 -6.68 15.15
CA PRO A 207 19.72 -8.11 14.97
C PRO A 207 20.34 -8.56 13.64
N ALA A 208 20.91 -9.78 13.60
CA ALA A 208 21.38 -10.34 12.34
C ALA A 208 20.21 -10.64 11.39
N THR A 209 19.11 -11.14 11.97
CA THR A 209 17.88 -11.49 11.27
C THR A 209 16.66 -10.97 12.02
N LEU A 210 15.57 -10.79 11.29
CA LEU A 210 14.22 -10.57 11.81
C LEU A 210 13.26 -11.43 11.00
N ASP A 211 12.39 -12.17 11.68
CA ASP A 211 11.36 -13.02 11.07
C ASP A 211 11.96 -14.03 10.06
N GLY A 212 13.15 -14.55 10.39
CA GLY A 212 13.91 -15.50 9.56
C GLY A 212 14.61 -14.90 8.33
N MET A 213 14.60 -13.57 8.14
CA MET A 213 15.25 -12.88 7.03
C MET A 213 16.41 -12.00 7.51
N PRO A 214 17.43 -11.71 6.67
CA PRO A 214 18.45 -10.71 6.98
C PRO A 214 17.81 -9.36 7.36
N PHE A 215 18.36 -8.67 8.35
CA PHE A 215 17.77 -7.46 8.93
C PHE A 215 17.29 -6.42 7.90
N LYS A 216 18.15 -6.07 6.94
CA LYS A 216 17.81 -5.08 5.90
C LYS A 216 16.68 -5.55 5.00
N GLU A 217 16.68 -6.83 4.64
CA GLU A 217 15.62 -7.43 3.81
C GLU A 217 14.28 -7.47 4.56
N ALA A 218 14.29 -7.79 5.85
CA ALA A 218 13.09 -7.77 6.68
C ALA A 218 12.48 -6.35 6.79
N ILE A 219 13.32 -5.34 7.02
CA ILE A 219 12.89 -3.93 7.11
C ILE A 219 12.41 -3.40 5.75
N MET A 220 13.11 -3.74 4.66
CA MET A 220 12.80 -3.25 3.31
C MET A 220 11.80 -4.14 2.56
N ARG A 221 11.27 -5.20 3.19
CA ARG A 221 10.31 -6.10 2.56
C ARG A 221 9.14 -5.28 1.97
N PRO A 222 8.76 -5.53 0.71
CA PRO A 222 7.74 -4.72 0.06
C PRO A 222 6.38 -4.91 0.72
N THR A 223 5.61 -3.83 0.72
CA THR A 223 4.21 -3.77 1.17
C THR A 223 3.41 -4.86 0.49
N ARG A 224 2.54 -5.51 1.27
CA ARG A 224 1.72 -6.62 0.76
C ARG A 224 0.60 -6.06 -0.12
N LEU A 225 0.41 -6.68 -1.28
CA LEU A 225 -0.68 -6.38 -2.20
C LEU A 225 -1.86 -7.31 -1.93
N TYR A 226 -3.00 -6.75 -1.54
CA TYR A 226 -4.20 -7.53 -1.19
C TYR A 226 -5.24 -7.60 -2.31
N VAL A 227 -5.01 -6.90 -3.42
CA VAL A 227 -6.01 -6.66 -4.47
C VAL A 227 -6.64 -7.95 -4.99
N LYS A 228 -5.84 -8.88 -5.51
CA LYS A 228 -6.37 -10.10 -6.14
C LYS A 228 -7.10 -10.99 -5.14
N THR A 229 -6.53 -11.16 -3.95
CA THR A 229 -7.04 -12.08 -2.93
C THR A 229 -8.34 -11.55 -2.32
N VAL A 230 -8.43 -10.24 -2.05
CA VAL A 230 -9.64 -9.60 -1.52
C VAL A 230 -10.72 -9.45 -2.58
N LEU A 231 -10.40 -9.10 -3.83
CA LEU A 231 -11.41 -9.08 -4.91
C LEU A 231 -12.03 -10.46 -5.15
N ALA A 232 -11.23 -11.53 -5.08
CA ALA A 232 -11.74 -12.89 -5.15
C ALA A 232 -12.68 -13.21 -3.98
N ALA A 233 -12.34 -12.76 -2.76
CA ALA A 233 -13.21 -12.91 -1.59
C ALA A 233 -14.50 -12.10 -1.71
N LEU A 234 -14.44 -10.86 -2.20
CA LEU A 234 -15.61 -10.00 -2.44
C LEU A 234 -16.54 -10.57 -3.51
N ALA A 235 -16.00 -11.22 -4.54
CA ALA A 235 -16.80 -11.87 -5.56
C ALA A 235 -17.58 -13.08 -5.02
N GLN A 236 -17.00 -13.83 -4.07
CA GLN A 236 -17.65 -14.99 -3.44
C GLN A 236 -18.57 -14.61 -2.28
N HIS A 237 -18.21 -13.58 -1.53
CA HIS A 237 -18.89 -13.13 -0.31
C HIS A 237 -19.30 -11.67 -0.42
N PRO A 238 -20.12 -11.30 -1.42
CA PRO A 238 -20.50 -9.91 -1.64
C PRO A 238 -21.29 -9.36 -0.46
N ALA A 239 -21.10 -8.08 -0.16
CA ALA A 239 -21.87 -7.39 0.85
C ALA A 239 -23.37 -7.45 0.55
N THR A 240 -24.15 -7.90 1.52
CA THR A 240 -25.60 -7.67 1.57
C THR A 240 -25.94 -6.95 2.87
N GLU A 241 -27.21 -6.62 3.08
CA GLU A 241 -27.66 -5.97 4.31
C GLU A 241 -27.22 -6.73 5.58
N ASN A 242 -27.26 -8.08 5.54
CA ASN A 242 -27.03 -8.93 6.70
C ASN A 242 -25.91 -9.97 6.53
N SER A 243 -25.17 -9.97 5.42
CA SER A 243 -24.17 -11.00 5.11
C SER A 243 -23.00 -10.47 4.27
N GLY A 244 -21.98 -11.31 4.10
CA GLY A 244 -20.80 -11.03 3.29
C GLY A 244 -19.74 -10.16 3.97
N ILE A 245 -18.78 -9.70 3.17
CA ILE A 245 -17.75 -8.73 3.55
C ILE A 245 -18.37 -7.34 3.47
N LYS A 246 -18.46 -6.65 4.61
CA LYS A 246 -19.21 -5.41 4.76
C LYS A 246 -18.33 -4.16 4.77
N ALA A 247 -17.09 -4.30 5.19
CA ALA A 247 -16.12 -3.21 5.20
C ALA A 247 -14.69 -3.73 5.08
N LEU A 248 -13.81 -2.87 4.59
CA LEU A 248 -12.37 -3.09 4.50
C LEU A 248 -11.66 -1.87 5.07
N ALA A 249 -10.53 -2.05 5.75
CA ALA A 249 -9.68 -0.94 6.15
C ALA A 249 -8.20 -1.29 5.91
N HIS A 250 -7.54 -0.49 5.09
CA HIS A 250 -6.11 -0.60 4.84
C HIS A 250 -5.36 0.04 6.01
N ILE A 251 -4.45 -0.71 6.64
CA ILE A 251 -3.80 -0.30 7.88
C ILE A 251 -2.46 0.36 7.55
N THR A 252 -2.46 1.69 7.52
CA THR A 252 -1.33 2.55 7.14
C THR A 252 -0.89 3.44 8.32
N GLY A 253 -0.55 4.71 8.07
CA GLY A 253 -0.26 5.68 9.12
C GLY A 253 -1.44 5.81 10.09
N GLY A 254 -1.17 5.88 11.38
CA GLY A 254 -2.20 5.85 12.42
C GLY A 254 -2.63 4.43 12.82
N GLY A 255 -2.09 3.39 12.17
CA GLY A 255 -2.20 1.99 12.59
C GLY A 255 -3.63 1.50 12.69
N LEU A 256 -3.87 0.53 13.56
CA LEU A 256 -5.20 -0.03 13.79
C LEU A 256 -6.17 1.01 14.38
N LEU A 257 -5.65 1.90 15.23
CA LEU A 257 -6.47 2.82 16.02
C LEU A 257 -7.07 3.97 15.19
N GLU A 258 -6.40 4.43 14.14
CA GLU A 258 -6.89 5.55 13.31
C GLU A 258 -7.49 5.10 11.97
N ASN A 259 -7.15 3.91 11.46
CA ASN A 259 -7.66 3.43 10.17
C ASN A 259 -9.00 2.69 10.29
N ILE A 260 -9.18 1.81 11.29
CA ILE A 260 -10.46 1.08 11.47
C ILE A 260 -11.65 2.05 11.67
N PRO A 261 -11.56 3.14 12.46
CA PRO A 261 -12.69 4.07 12.63
C PRO A 261 -13.20 4.71 11.35
N ARG A 262 -12.39 4.80 10.30
CA ARG A 262 -12.77 5.45 9.02
C ARG A 262 -13.90 4.72 8.30
N VAL A 263 -14.12 3.44 8.63
CA VAL A 263 -15.20 2.62 8.05
C VAL A 263 -16.30 2.26 9.05
N LEU A 264 -16.21 2.74 10.29
CA LEU A 264 -17.24 2.49 11.30
C LEU A 264 -18.36 3.53 11.21
N PRO A 265 -19.64 3.11 11.15
CA PRO A 265 -20.77 4.00 11.39
C PRO A 265 -20.71 4.68 12.76
N GLN A 266 -21.41 5.81 12.88
CA GLN A 266 -21.61 6.45 14.17
C GLN A 266 -22.28 5.49 15.16
N GLY A 267 -21.75 5.43 16.39
CA GLY A 267 -22.29 4.59 17.46
C GLY A 267 -21.72 3.17 17.51
N LEU A 268 -20.86 2.78 16.59
CA LEU A 268 -20.14 1.49 16.61
C LEU A 268 -18.66 1.66 16.95
N ALA A 269 -18.08 0.61 17.51
CA ALA A 269 -16.66 0.48 17.83
C ALA A 269 -16.15 -0.90 17.42
N ALA A 270 -14.84 -1.01 17.16
CA ALA A 270 -14.16 -2.29 16.99
C ALA A 270 -13.51 -2.70 18.31
N HIS A 271 -13.91 -3.84 18.84
CA HIS A 271 -13.29 -4.46 20.01
C HIS A 271 -12.33 -5.54 19.53
N LEU A 272 -11.05 -5.22 19.55
CA LEU A 272 -9.97 -6.11 19.17
C LEU A 272 -9.50 -6.91 20.39
N GLN A 273 -9.09 -8.15 20.16
CA GLN A 273 -8.55 -9.06 21.16
C GLN A 273 -7.02 -9.05 21.08
N ALA A 274 -6.33 -8.61 22.13
CA ALA A 274 -4.89 -8.72 22.23
C ALA A 274 -4.45 -10.19 22.15
N GLY A 275 -3.32 -10.46 21.50
CA GLY A 275 -2.79 -11.82 21.33
C GLY A 275 -3.52 -12.70 20.31
N SER A 276 -4.56 -12.19 19.64
CA SER A 276 -5.28 -12.93 18.59
C SER A 276 -4.53 -13.04 17.26
N TRP A 277 -3.41 -12.32 17.12
CA TRP A 277 -2.39 -12.52 16.09
C TRP A 277 -1.00 -12.44 16.74
N PRO A 278 0.02 -13.09 16.15
CA PRO A 278 1.36 -13.10 16.72
C PRO A 278 2.04 -11.74 16.56
N GLN A 279 2.77 -11.31 17.61
CA GLN A 279 3.76 -10.26 17.46
C GLN A 279 5.03 -10.86 16.85
N SER A 280 5.43 -10.36 15.68
CA SER A 280 6.64 -10.83 15.00
C SER A 280 7.92 -10.31 15.66
N GLU A 281 9.07 -10.90 15.33
CA GLU A 281 10.38 -10.47 15.85
C GLU A 281 10.65 -9.00 15.47
N LEU A 282 10.24 -8.59 14.26
CA LEU A 282 10.37 -7.22 13.78
C LEU A 282 9.62 -6.24 14.68
N PHE A 283 8.36 -6.51 15.01
CA PHE A 283 7.55 -5.61 15.85
C PHE A 283 8.00 -5.64 17.32
N ALA A 284 8.40 -6.80 17.84
CA ALA A 284 8.98 -6.92 19.17
C ALA A 284 10.29 -6.12 19.29
N TRP A 285 11.16 -6.20 18.29
CA TRP A 285 12.39 -5.41 18.23
C TRP A 285 12.11 -3.91 18.17
N LEU A 286 11.19 -3.46 17.31
CA LEU A 286 10.79 -2.05 17.22
C LEU A 286 10.23 -1.55 18.55
N GLN A 287 9.31 -2.30 19.17
CA GLN A 287 8.70 -1.92 20.44
C GLN A 287 9.76 -1.77 21.54
N SER A 288 10.61 -2.79 21.71
CA SER A 288 11.65 -2.79 22.73
C SER A 288 12.70 -1.70 22.50
N THR A 289 13.09 -1.45 21.24
CA THR A 289 14.13 -0.47 20.90
C THR A 289 13.60 0.96 21.03
N ALA A 290 12.38 1.22 20.59
CA ALA A 290 11.73 2.52 20.76
C ALA A 290 11.37 2.79 22.24
N GLY A 291 11.06 1.74 23.01
CA GLY A 291 10.57 1.86 24.38
C GLY A 291 9.15 2.43 24.43
N ILE A 292 8.29 2.01 23.49
CA ILE A 292 6.90 2.47 23.37
C ILE A 292 5.94 1.39 23.87
N ASP A 293 4.79 1.84 24.38
CA ASP A 293 3.74 0.95 24.87
C ASP A 293 2.91 0.33 23.72
N ALA A 294 1.98 -0.55 24.08
CA ALA A 294 1.12 -1.24 23.11
C ALA A 294 0.16 -0.29 22.37
N VAL A 295 -0.26 0.81 23.01
CA VAL A 295 -1.16 1.79 22.39
C VAL A 295 -0.43 2.51 21.27
N GLU A 296 0.78 2.99 21.54
CA GLU A 296 1.61 3.67 20.55
C GLU A 296 2.09 2.72 19.44
N MET A 297 2.31 1.44 19.74
CA MET A 297 2.54 0.41 18.70
C MET A 297 1.36 0.27 17.75
N ASN A 298 0.14 0.17 18.29
CA ASN A 298 -1.10 0.03 17.51
C ASN A 298 -1.52 1.33 16.79
N ARG A 299 -0.98 2.47 17.21
CA ARG A 299 -1.16 3.78 16.56
C ARG A 299 -0.11 4.06 15.48
N THR A 300 1.13 3.65 15.69
CA THR A 300 2.22 4.00 14.77
C THR A 300 2.35 2.97 13.65
N PHE A 301 2.25 1.69 13.99
CA PHE A 301 2.49 0.59 13.07
C PHE A 301 1.21 -0.18 12.80
N ASN A 302 1.22 -0.93 11.70
CA ASN A 302 0.19 -1.92 11.39
C ASN A 302 0.23 -3.14 12.35
N ASN A 303 1.30 -3.25 13.15
CA ASN A 303 1.53 -4.27 14.17
C ASN A 303 1.26 -5.71 13.70
N GLY A 304 1.56 -6.01 12.43
CA GLY A 304 1.40 -7.34 11.84
C GLY A 304 0.12 -7.52 11.02
N ILE A 305 -0.81 -6.55 11.03
CA ILE A 305 -2.07 -6.61 10.27
C ILE A 305 -2.10 -5.48 9.25
N GLY A 306 -1.99 -5.78 7.96
CA GLY A 306 -1.96 -4.74 6.92
C GLY A 306 -3.32 -4.42 6.30
N MET A 307 -4.31 -5.30 6.44
CA MET A 307 -5.68 -5.06 5.97
C MET A 307 -6.66 -5.67 6.97
N VAL A 308 -7.71 -4.93 7.31
CA VAL A 308 -8.83 -5.40 8.12
C VAL A 308 -10.01 -5.68 7.20
N VAL A 309 -10.66 -6.82 7.42
CA VAL A 309 -11.88 -7.25 6.72
C VAL A 309 -12.97 -7.45 7.76
N VAL A 310 -14.06 -6.70 7.66
CA VAL A 310 -15.22 -6.86 8.55
C VAL A 310 -16.32 -7.61 7.82
N THR A 311 -16.80 -8.67 8.44
CA THR A 311 -17.75 -9.62 7.84
C THR A 311 -18.89 -9.92 8.81
N SER A 312 -20.05 -10.34 8.29
CA SER A 312 -21.07 -10.90 9.19
C SER A 312 -20.54 -12.13 9.92
N ALA A 313 -21.01 -12.37 11.15
CA ALA A 313 -20.62 -13.54 11.93
C ALA A 313 -20.92 -14.87 11.21
N ALA A 314 -22.05 -14.94 10.50
CA ALA A 314 -22.50 -16.15 9.82
C ALA A 314 -21.59 -16.57 8.65
N CYS A 315 -20.92 -15.61 7.99
CA CYS A 315 -20.02 -15.91 6.87
C CYS A 315 -18.52 -15.84 7.23
N ALA A 316 -18.17 -15.57 8.49
CA ALA A 316 -16.78 -15.38 8.90
C ALA A 316 -15.88 -16.58 8.55
N ASP A 317 -16.31 -17.82 8.82
CA ASP A 317 -15.52 -19.02 8.49
C ASP A 317 -15.34 -19.21 6.99
N ALA A 318 -16.38 -18.96 6.20
CA ALA A 318 -16.32 -19.08 4.74
C ALA A 318 -15.39 -18.02 4.13
N VAL A 319 -15.45 -16.78 4.64
CA VAL A 319 -14.54 -15.69 4.22
C VAL A 319 -13.10 -16.03 4.57
N VAL A 320 -12.83 -16.52 5.78
CA VAL A 320 -11.49 -16.96 6.21
C VAL A 320 -10.97 -18.06 5.27
N ALA A 321 -11.78 -19.09 4.99
CA ALA A 321 -11.39 -20.19 4.11
C ALA A 321 -11.06 -19.70 2.68
N THR A 322 -11.89 -18.81 2.11
CA THR A 322 -11.62 -18.24 0.78
C THR A 322 -10.31 -17.45 0.76
N LEU A 323 -10.08 -16.58 1.75
CA LEU A 323 -8.85 -15.77 1.83
C LEU A 323 -7.60 -16.66 2.01
N GLN A 324 -7.67 -17.68 2.87
CA GLN A 324 -6.59 -18.63 3.06
C GLN A 324 -6.30 -19.45 1.79
N GLN A 325 -7.34 -19.87 1.06
CA GLN A 325 -7.18 -20.55 -0.23
C GLN A 325 -6.48 -19.65 -1.28
N GLN A 326 -6.67 -18.33 -1.19
CA GLN A 326 -5.96 -17.35 -2.02
C GLN A 326 -4.54 -17.04 -1.53
N GLY A 327 -4.08 -17.66 -0.43
CA GLY A 327 -2.73 -17.50 0.12
C GLY A 327 -2.58 -16.36 1.13
N GLU A 328 -3.68 -15.88 1.73
CA GLU A 328 -3.62 -14.96 2.87
C GLU A 328 -3.44 -15.69 4.20
N THR A 329 -2.65 -15.11 5.09
CA THR A 329 -2.70 -15.46 6.52
C THR A 329 -3.74 -14.58 7.19
N VAL A 330 -4.77 -15.22 7.75
CA VAL A 330 -5.95 -14.55 8.30
C VAL A 330 -6.08 -14.82 9.79
N TYR A 331 -6.29 -13.76 10.57
CA TYR A 331 -6.54 -13.82 12.01
C TYR A 331 -7.95 -13.31 12.31
N ARG A 332 -8.63 -13.93 13.27
CA ARG A 332 -9.86 -13.37 13.85
C ARG A 332 -9.44 -12.44 14.98
N ILE A 333 -9.47 -11.14 14.72
CA ILE A 333 -8.82 -10.16 15.60
C ILE A 333 -9.80 -9.43 16.52
N GLY A 334 -11.11 -9.58 16.33
CA GLY A 334 -12.10 -8.92 17.16
C GLY A 334 -13.52 -8.97 16.62
N THR A 335 -14.37 -8.12 17.17
CA THR A 335 -15.78 -7.97 16.80
C THR A 335 -16.21 -6.50 16.84
N ILE A 336 -17.21 -6.15 16.04
CA ILE A 336 -17.89 -4.86 16.13
C ILE A 336 -18.86 -4.87 17.32
N ALA A 337 -18.89 -3.79 18.07
CA ALA A 337 -19.73 -3.61 19.26
C ALA A 337 -20.33 -2.19 19.31
N PRO A 338 -21.37 -1.96 20.13
CA PRO A 338 -21.83 -0.61 20.42
C PRO A 338 -20.72 0.21 21.08
N ARG A 339 -20.51 1.45 20.61
CA ARG A 339 -19.41 2.31 21.07
C ARG A 339 -19.54 2.78 22.52
N GLY A 340 -20.76 3.09 22.96
CA GLY A 340 -20.98 3.80 24.22
C GLY A 340 -20.19 5.12 24.27
N GLU A 341 -19.57 5.42 25.41
CA GLU A 341 -18.72 6.61 25.60
C GLU A 341 -17.23 6.34 25.31
N GLY A 342 -16.89 5.15 24.82
CA GLY A 342 -15.51 4.70 24.62
C GLY A 342 -14.84 5.17 23.33
N ALA A 343 -13.58 4.74 23.18
CA ALA A 343 -12.82 4.89 21.95
C ALA A 343 -13.47 4.08 20.80
N ALA A 344 -13.26 4.52 19.56
CA ALA A 344 -13.77 3.82 18.38
C ALA A 344 -13.06 2.47 18.13
N VAL A 345 -11.86 2.30 18.67
CA VAL A 345 -11.14 1.02 18.72
C VAL A 345 -10.72 0.77 20.16
N VAL A 346 -11.06 -0.40 20.69
CA VAL A 346 -10.61 -0.89 21.99
C VAL A 346 -9.79 -2.14 21.73
N VAL A 347 -8.59 -2.24 22.32
CA VAL A 347 -7.79 -3.46 22.30
C VAL A 347 -7.82 -4.02 23.71
N ALA A 348 -8.60 -5.08 23.94
CA ALA A 348 -8.78 -5.70 25.24
C ALA A 348 -7.89 -6.93 25.39
N GLU A 349 -7.43 -7.19 26.62
CA GLU A 349 -6.69 -8.40 26.99
C GLU A 349 -7.55 -9.66 27.02
#